data_AF-A0AAV5X2M9-F1
#
_entry.id   AF-A0AAV5X2M9-F1
#
_cell.length_a   1.000
_cell.length_b   1.000
_cell.length_c   1.000
_cell.angle_alpha   90.00
_cell.angle_beta   90.00
_cell.angle_gamma   90.00
#
_symmetry.space_group_name_H-M   'P 1'
#
loop_
_entity.id
_entity.type
_entity.pdbx_description
1 polymer ?
#
loop_
_entity_poly.entity_id
_entity_poly.type
_entity_poly.pdbx_seq_one_letter_code
_entity_poly.pdbx_strand_id
1 'polypeptide(L)'
;MADDLSDVATDSSHYKPPEKKTIDEIIRNTQGADESLDKYKDFLLSANDPANMYDPSDSRSVILTNISLLVEGVAKISVDLDRNVNMDDLVFRIKEGSQYQLQLNFYVQREIVTGLKYIHKVYKHGIPVDKDSFMIGSYAPKKDLQRYATPAEDAPSGMVNRGKYKVKSRITDDYGHDWLTWTWHLEIAKDW
;
A
#
# COMPACT_ATOMS: atom_id res chain seq x y z
N MET A 1 0.60 14.61 -20.07
CA MET A 1 1.42 13.40 -19.86
C MET A 1 0.49 12.39 -19.21
N ALA A 2 0.16 11.32 -19.93
CA ALA A 2 -0.92 10.41 -19.57
C ALA A 2 -0.63 9.64 -18.27
N ASP A 3 -1.69 9.37 -17.52
CA ASP A 3 -1.73 8.76 -16.20
C ASP A 3 -1.29 7.28 -16.25
N ASP A 4 0.03 7.07 -16.35
CA ASP A 4 0.73 5.80 -16.66
C ASP A 4 0.47 4.63 -15.69
N LEU A 5 -0.22 4.90 -14.57
CA LEU A 5 -0.61 3.92 -13.55
C LEU A 5 -2.12 3.60 -13.55
N SER A 6 -2.94 4.30 -14.35
CA SER A 6 -4.40 4.08 -14.40
C SER A 6 -4.79 2.76 -15.07
N ASP A 7 -3.91 2.19 -15.91
CA ASP A 7 -4.21 0.97 -16.69
C ASP A 7 -4.12 -0.33 -15.89
N VAL A 8 -4.24 -0.29 -14.56
CA VAL A 8 -4.47 -1.52 -13.78
C VAL A 8 -5.97 -1.84 -13.81
N ALA A 9 -6.45 -2.23 -14.99
CA ALA A 9 -7.65 -3.04 -15.05
C ALA A 9 -7.25 -4.44 -14.54
N THR A 10 -7.71 -4.79 -13.34
CA THR A 10 -7.65 -6.15 -12.83
C THR A 10 -8.47 -7.03 -13.76
N ASP A 11 -7.82 -7.73 -14.69
CA ASP A 11 -8.43 -8.85 -15.40
C ASP A 11 -8.49 -10.04 -14.43
N SER A 12 -9.52 -10.04 -13.58
CA SER A 12 -10.08 -11.24 -12.94
C SER A 12 -11.41 -10.93 -12.25
N SER A 13 -12.49 -11.36 -12.89
CA SER A 13 -13.82 -11.65 -12.34
C SER A 13 -14.66 -10.44 -11.90
N HIS A 14 -15.88 -10.32 -12.46
CA HIS A 14 -17.15 -9.65 -12.09
C HIS A 14 -17.33 -8.79 -10.81
N TYR A 15 -16.29 -8.51 -10.02
CA TYR A 15 -16.33 -7.74 -8.80
C TYR A 15 -16.70 -6.29 -9.13
N LYS A 16 -17.76 -5.83 -8.48
CA LYS A 16 -18.18 -4.44 -8.49
C LYS A 16 -17.90 -3.90 -7.10
N PRO A 17 -17.07 -2.85 -6.97
CA PRO A 17 -16.90 -2.16 -5.71
C PRO A 17 -18.26 -1.86 -5.06
N PRO A 18 -18.37 -2.00 -3.73
CA PRO A 18 -19.57 -1.59 -3.04
C PRO A 18 -19.80 -0.09 -3.22
N GLU A 19 -21.03 0.35 -3.00
CA GLU A 19 -21.33 1.79 -2.95
C GLU A 19 -20.53 2.44 -1.82
N LYS A 20 -19.90 3.57 -2.12
CA LYS A 20 -19.14 4.34 -1.12
C LYS A 20 -20.10 4.85 -0.04
N LYS A 21 -19.84 4.48 1.20
CA LYS A 21 -20.60 4.93 2.38
C LYS A 21 -19.64 5.34 3.47
N THR A 22 -19.96 6.44 4.15
CA THR A 22 -19.19 6.88 5.33
C THR A 22 -19.53 6.01 6.54
N ILE A 23 -18.66 6.00 7.55
CA ILE A 23 -18.94 5.31 8.81
C ILE A 23 -20.27 5.80 9.41
N ASP A 24 -20.51 7.12 9.40
CA ASP A 24 -21.74 7.72 9.91
C ASP A 24 -22.99 7.25 9.16
N GLU A 25 -22.93 7.13 7.84
CA GLU A 25 -24.02 6.61 7.02
C GLU A 25 -24.28 5.13 7.31
N ILE A 26 -23.22 4.33 7.48
CA ILE A 26 -23.34 2.90 7.83
C ILE A 26 -24.07 2.76 9.17
N ILE A 27 -23.65 3.52 10.19
CA ILE A 27 -24.25 3.50 11.53
C ILE A 27 -25.72 3.90 11.49
N ARG A 28 -26.08 4.96 10.76
CA ARG A 28 -27.47 5.43 10.62
C ARG A 28 -28.35 4.39 9.92
N ASN A 29 -27.84 3.75 8.88
CA ASN A 29 -28.60 2.80 8.05
C ASN A 29 -28.75 1.40 8.65
N THR A 30 -28.04 1.07 9.74
CA THR A 30 -28.13 -0.26 10.39
C THR A 30 -28.90 -0.25 11.72
N GLN A 31 -29.56 0.85 12.11
CA GLN A 31 -30.29 0.96 13.39
C GLN A 31 -31.43 -0.07 13.52
N GLY A 32 -31.47 -0.81 14.64
CA GLY A 32 -32.63 -1.62 15.04
C GLY A 32 -32.79 -3.02 14.39
N ALA A 33 -31.72 -3.61 13.86
CA ALA A 33 -31.81 -4.85 13.09
C ALA A 33 -31.50 -6.15 13.89
N ASP A 34 -30.35 -6.26 14.59
CA ASP A 34 -30.02 -7.38 15.50
C ASP A 34 -28.80 -7.08 16.41
N GLU A 35 -28.52 -7.96 17.40
CA GLU A 35 -27.40 -7.83 18.36
C GLU A 35 -26.00 -7.83 17.70
N SER A 36 -25.85 -8.52 16.56
CA SER A 36 -24.57 -8.59 15.84
C SER A 36 -24.26 -7.27 15.14
N LEU A 37 -25.28 -6.60 14.62
CA LEU A 37 -25.19 -5.28 14.00
C LEU A 37 -24.95 -4.19 15.05
N ASP A 38 -25.47 -4.35 16.26
CA ASP A 38 -25.16 -3.42 17.35
C ASP A 38 -23.69 -3.53 17.79
N LYS A 39 -23.14 -4.74 17.95
CA LYS A 39 -21.70 -4.95 18.20
C LYS A 39 -20.83 -4.38 17.07
N TYR A 40 -21.27 -4.52 15.82
CA TYR A 40 -20.57 -3.95 14.68
C TYR A 40 -20.59 -2.41 14.69
N LYS A 41 -21.70 -1.79 15.08
CA LYS A 41 -21.77 -0.33 15.26
C LYS A 41 -20.88 0.16 16.38
N ASP A 42 -20.88 -0.52 17.52
CA ASP A 42 -20.02 -0.14 18.65
C ASP A 42 -18.54 -0.18 18.23
N PHE A 43 -18.16 -1.19 17.43
CA PHE A 43 -16.84 -1.25 16.81
C PHE A 43 -16.59 -0.06 15.87
N LEU A 44 -17.52 0.29 14.98
CA LEU A 44 -17.37 1.41 14.04
C LEU A 44 -17.36 2.78 14.73
N LEU A 45 -18.19 2.97 15.76
CA LEU A 45 -18.22 4.17 16.59
C LEU A 45 -16.91 4.36 17.33
N SER A 46 -16.38 3.28 17.92
CA SER A 46 -15.06 3.28 18.53
C SER A 46 -13.99 3.59 17.48
N ALA A 47 -14.01 2.94 16.32
CA ALA A 47 -13.06 3.20 15.24
C ALA A 47 -13.04 4.67 14.78
N ASN A 48 -14.20 5.34 14.74
CA ASN A 48 -14.32 6.74 14.33
C ASN A 48 -13.97 7.77 15.43
N ASP A 49 -13.65 7.32 16.65
CA ASP A 49 -13.23 8.21 17.74
C ASP A 49 -11.88 8.87 17.38
N PRO A 50 -11.76 10.21 17.46
CA PRO A 50 -10.48 10.91 17.32
C PRO A 50 -9.34 10.35 18.20
N ALA A 51 -9.64 9.75 19.35
CA ALA A 51 -8.67 9.10 20.22
C ALA A 51 -7.98 7.88 19.57
N ASN A 52 -8.65 7.26 18.59
CA ASN A 52 -8.17 6.12 17.81
C ASN A 52 -7.46 6.51 16.51
N MET A 53 -7.32 7.81 16.22
CA MET A 53 -6.50 8.29 15.13
C MET A 53 -5.01 8.17 15.48
N TYR A 54 -4.20 7.81 14.49
CA TYR A 54 -2.75 7.78 14.63
C TYR A 54 -2.18 9.20 14.65
N ASP A 55 -2.61 10.02 13.68
CA ASP A 55 -2.23 11.43 13.56
C ASP A 55 -3.47 12.27 13.24
N PRO A 56 -4.11 12.88 14.27
CA PRO A 56 -5.27 13.75 14.07
C PRO A 56 -5.00 14.99 13.21
N SER A 57 -3.74 15.39 13.05
CA SER A 57 -3.34 16.54 12.22
C SER A 57 -3.27 16.20 10.73
N ASP A 58 -3.06 14.92 10.41
CA ASP A 58 -3.05 14.43 9.04
C ASP A 58 -4.48 14.18 8.54
N SER A 59 -4.88 14.88 7.48
CA SER A 59 -6.22 14.76 6.89
C SER A 59 -6.45 13.44 6.12
N ARG A 60 -5.38 12.68 5.81
CA ARG A 60 -5.47 11.44 5.04
C ARG A 60 -6.08 10.31 5.88
N SER A 61 -6.80 9.42 5.20
CA SER A 61 -7.32 8.18 5.81
C SER A 61 -6.31 7.05 5.81
N VAL A 62 -5.39 7.02 4.84
CA VAL A 62 -4.29 6.06 4.77
C VAL A 62 -2.98 6.80 4.92
N ILE A 63 -2.17 6.40 5.90
CA ILE A 63 -0.88 7.03 6.18
C ILE A 63 0.20 5.95 6.15
N LEU A 64 0.98 5.90 5.08
CA LEU A 64 2.16 5.05 4.98
C LEU A 64 3.29 5.68 5.80
N THR A 65 3.80 4.96 6.79
CA THR A 65 4.82 5.46 7.72
C THR A 65 6.18 4.81 7.49
N ASN A 66 6.22 3.59 6.97
CA ASN A 66 7.47 2.91 6.69
C ASN A 66 7.37 1.97 5.48
N ILE A 67 8.46 1.93 4.71
CA ILE A 67 8.69 0.96 3.65
C ILE A 67 9.95 0.18 4.00
N SER A 68 9.87 -1.14 3.96
CA SER A 68 11.01 -2.02 4.20
C SER A 68 11.19 -3.02 3.06
N LEU A 69 12.44 -3.23 2.66
CA LEU A 69 12.82 -4.35 1.82
C LEU A 69 13.23 -5.52 2.72
N LEU A 70 12.43 -6.59 2.68
CA LEU A 70 12.73 -7.84 3.36
C LEU A 70 13.48 -8.76 2.40
N VAL A 71 14.52 -9.42 2.89
CA VAL A 71 15.26 -10.46 2.18
C VAL A 71 15.35 -11.65 3.11
N GLU A 72 14.89 -12.82 2.66
CA GLU A 72 14.78 -14.03 3.50
C GLU A 72 14.01 -13.75 4.81
N GLY A 73 12.97 -12.92 4.75
CA GLY A 73 12.15 -12.53 5.91
C GLY A 73 12.78 -11.52 6.87
N VAL A 74 14.00 -11.04 6.60
CA VAL A 74 14.69 -10.05 7.45
C VAL A 74 14.73 -8.70 6.74
N ALA A 75 14.36 -7.63 7.45
CA ALA A 75 14.47 -6.27 6.92
C ALA A 75 15.93 -5.90 6.69
N LYS A 76 16.33 -5.74 5.43
CA LYS A 76 17.67 -5.30 5.03
C LYS A 76 17.76 -3.79 4.93
N ILE A 77 16.69 -3.18 4.40
CA ILE A 77 16.55 -1.74 4.26
C ILE A 77 15.18 -1.38 4.81
N SER A 78 15.13 -0.34 5.64
CA SER A 78 13.91 0.16 6.26
C SER A 78 13.97 1.68 6.25
N VAL A 79 12.93 2.31 5.73
CA VAL A 79 12.84 3.76 5.57
C VAL A 79 11.57 4.24 6.23
N ASP A 80 11.73 5.11 7.23
CA ASP A 80 10.61 5.80 7.87
C ASP A 80 10.30 7.09 7.08
N LEU A 81 9.04 7.24 6.67
CA LEU A 81 8.57 8.30 5.78
C LEU A 81 8.10 9.55 6.52
N ASP A 82 8.00 9.48 7.85
CA ASP A 82 7.62 10.56 8.75
C ASP A 82 8.66 11.70 8.82
N ARG A 83 9.88 11.49 8.33
CA ARG A 83 11.00 12.45 8.41
C ARG A 83 11.19 13.34 7.18
N ASN A 84 10.14 13.58 6.40
CA ASN A 84 10.20 14.39 5.18
C ASN A 84 11.25 13.84 4.18
N VAL A 85 11.23 12.53 3.97
CA VAL A 85 12.15 11.83 3.08
C VAL A 85 11.79 12.11 1.62
N ASN A 86 12.78 12.50 0.82
CA ASN A 86 12.62 12.54 -0.62
C ASN A 86 12.60 11.11 -1.17
N MET A 87 11.42 10.62 -1.55
CA MET A 87 11.27 9.23 -1.99
C MET A 87 12.03 8.95 -3.29
N ASP A 88 12.23 9.96 -4.14
CA ASP A 88 12.95 9.80 -5.42
C ASP A 88 14.43 9.43 -5.22
N ASP A 89 15.00 9.77 -4.06
CA ASP A 89 16.39 9.47 -3.68
C ASP A 89 16.53 8.06 -3.07
N LEU A 90 15.42 7.37 -2.81
CA LEU A 90 15.45 6.03 -2.23
C LEU A 90 15.99 5.02 -3.25
N VAL A 91 17.07 4.34 -2.87
CA VAL A 91 17.68 3.26 -3.64
C VAL A 91 17.73 2.01 -2.77
N PHE A 92 17.02 0.96 -3.19
CA PHE A 92 17.12 -0.37 -2.58
C PHE A 92 18.04 -1.22 -3.42
N ARG A 93 19.21 -1.55 -2.88
CA ARG A 93 20.15 -2.45 -3.55
C ARG A 93 19.87 -3.89 -3.12
N ILE A 94 19.72 -4.77 -4.09
CA ILE A 94 19.50 -6.20 -3.89
C ILE A 94 20.52 -7.02 -4.65
N LYS A 95 20.95 -8.11 -4.03
CA LYS A 95 21.77 -9.11 -4.70
C LYS A 95 20.90 -9.89 -5.70
N GLU A 96 21.40 -10.04 -6.92
CA GLU A 96 20.75 -10.83 -7.96
C GLU A 96 20.46 -12.28 -7.49
N GLY A 97 19.33 -12.84 -7.90
CA GLY A 97 18.90 -14.19 -7.50
C GLY A 97 18.46 -14.31 -6.05
N SER A 98 18.41 -13.21 -5.29
CA SER A 98 17.89 -13.21 -3.92
C SER A 98 16.38 -13.05 -3.94
N GLN A 99 15.71 -13.76 -3.04
CA GLN A 99 14.28 -13.60 -2.83
C GLN A 99 14.01 -12.41 -1.91
N TYR A 100 13.12 -11.51 -2.32
CA TYR A 100 12.78 -10.31 -1.57
C TYR A 100 11.26 -10.08 -1.49
N GLN A 101 10.85 -9.27 -0.51
CA GLN A 101 9.47 -8.78 -0.35
C GLN A 101 9.52 -7.30 0.00
N LEU A 102 8.54 -6.54 -0.47
CA LEU A 102 8.31 -5.18 -0.01
C LEU A 102 7.30 -5.21 1.13
N GLN A 103 7.68 -4.68 2.29
CA GLN A 103 6.78 -4.51 3.43
C GLN A 103 6.35 -3.05 3.55
N LEU A 104 5.04 -2.84 3.60
CA LEU A 104 4.37 -1.56 3.81
C LEU A 104 3.80 -1.52 5.22
N ASN A 105 4.20 -0.51 5.97
CA ASN A 105 3.71 -0.24 7.32
C ASN A 105 2.87 1.04 7.29
N PHE A 106 1.60 0.95 7.65
CA PHE A 106 0.64 2.05 7.48
C PHE A 106 -0.40 2.08 8.59
N TYR A 107 -1.03 3.24 8.76
CA TYR A 107 -2.22 3.43 9.59
C TYR A 107 -3.43 3.72 8.72
N VAL A 108 -4.60 3.32 9.23
CA VAL A 108 -5.90 3.70 8.68
C VAL A 108 -6.65 4.47 9.75
N GLN A 109 -7.13 5.66 9.39
CA GLN A 109 -7.88 6.54 10.28
C GLN A 109 -9.04 7.22 9.55
N ARG A 110 -9.97 7.82 10.31
CA ARG A 110 -11.14 8.60 9.84
C ARG A 110 -12.22 7.78 9.16
N GLU A 111 -11.91 7.05 8.10
CA GLU A 111 -12.90 6.33 7.29
C GLU A 111 -12.46 4.89 6.98
N ILE A 112 -13.42 4.03 6.69
CA ILE A 112 -13.14 2.68 6.19
C ILE A 112 -12.52 2.79 4.80
N VAL A 113 -11.42 2.08 4.60
CA VAL A 113 -10.75 1.97 3.31
C VAL A 113 -11.05 0.61 2.73
N THR A 114 -11.74 0.59 1.59
CA THR A 114 -12.20 -0.64 0.92
C THR A 114 -11.31 -1.00 -0.25
N GLY A 115 -10.79 -2.22 -0.27
CA GLY A 115 -9.98 -2.72 -1.38
C GLY A 115 -8.67 -1.95 -1.57
N LEU A 116 -8.01 -1.59 -0.47
CA LEU A 116 -6.67 -1.01 -0.50
C LEU A 116 -5.74 -1.91 -1.31
N LYS A 117 -4.99 -1.31 -2.22
CA LYS A 117 -4.08 -2.00 -3.13
C LYS A 117 -2.81 -1.20 -3.33
N TYR A 118 -1.71 -1.93 -3.48
CA TYR A 118 -0.41 -1.39 -3.87
C TYR A 118 -0.13 -1.78 -5.32
N ILE A 119 0.21 -0.79 -6.13
CA ILE A 119 0.54 -0.95 -7.54
C ILE A 119 1.97 -0.50 -7.72
N HIS A 120 2.75 -1.26 -8.49
CA HIS A 120 4.03 -0.78 -9.00
C HIS A 120 4.19 -0.95 -10.50
N LYS A 121 5.07 -0.14 -11.07
CA LYS A 121 5.54 -0.26 -12.44
C LYS A 121 7.03 -0.02 -12.47
N VAL A 122 7.76 -0.99 -13.00
CA VAL A 122 9.22 -1.03 -13.02
C VAL A 122 9.71 -0.66 -14.41
N TYR A 123 10.72 0.20 -14.48
CA TYR A 123 11.32 0.69 -15.72
C TYR A 123 12.82 0.43 -15.71
N LYS A 124 13.33 -0.10 -16.82
CA LYS A 124 14.77 -0.16 -17.11
C LYS A 124 15.09 0.77 -18.26
N HIS A 125 15.98 1.74 -18.04
CA HIS A 125 16.35 2.75 -19.04
C HIS A 125 15.15 3.46 -19.70
N GLY A 126 14.12 3.74 -18.90
CA GLY A 126 12.89 4.41 -19.36
C GLY A 126 11.86 3.50 -20.04
N ILE A 127 12.20 2.23 -20.28
CA ILE A 127 11.29 1.24 -20.87
C ILE A 127 10.59 0.47 -19.74
N PRO A 128 9.26 0.36 -19.73
CA PRO A 128 8.55 -0.47 -18.75
C PRO A 128 8.92 -1.94 -18.95
N VAL A 129 9.34 -2.61 -17.88
CA VAL A 129 9.76 -4.01 -17.89
C VAL A 129 8.87 -4.91 -17.04
N ASP A 130 8.17 -4.34 -16.06
CA ASP A 130 7.31 -5.10 -15.16
C ASP A 130 6.22 -4.20 -14.55
N LYS A 131 5.10 -4.80 -14.15
CA LYS A 131 3.94 -4.11 -13.56
C LYS A 131 3.08 -5.11 -12.78
N ASP A 132 2.88 -4.84 -11.50
CA ASP A 132 2.01 -5.64 -10.64
C ASP A 132 1.05 -4.79 -9.82
N SER A 133 0.00 -5.47 -9.34
CA SER A 133 -1.00 -4.92 -8.43
C SER A 133 -1.31 -5.95 -7.34
N PHE A 134 -1.12 -5.53 -6.10
CA PHE A 134 -1.27 -6.35 -4.92
C PHE A 134 -2.46 -5.88 -4.09
N MET A 135 -3.49 -6.72 -3.97
CA MET A 135 -4.61 -6.47 -3.05
C MET A 135 -4.10 -6.59 -1.61
N ILE A 136 -4.22 -5.50 -0.86
CA ILE A 136 -3.84 -5.44 0.55
C ILE A 136 -5.04 -5.82 1.41
N GLY A 137 -6.23 -5.26 1.13
CA GLY A 137 -7.48 -5.62 1.80
C GLY A 137 -8.34 -4.41 2.19
N SER A 138 -9.33 -4.64 3.05
CA SER A 138 -10.19 -3.58 3.59
C SER A 138 -9.92 -3.36 5.07
N TYR A 139 -9.85 -2.10 5.49
CA TYR A 139 -9.43 -1.71 6.83
C TYR A 139 -10.37 -0.66 7.41
N ALA A 140 -10.84 -0.90 8.63
CA ALA A 140 -11.47 0.14 9.44
C ALA A 140 -10.40 1.00 10.14
N PRO A 141 -10.74 2.25 10.50
CA PRO A 141 -9.87 3.09 11.33
C PRO A 141 -9.44 2.40 12.63
N LYS A 142 -8.16 2.46 12.95
CA LYS A 142 -7.62 2.03 14.25
C LYS A 142 -6.21 2.57 14.48
N LYS A 143 -5.84 2.67 15.76
CA LYS A 143 -4.54 3.17 16.20
C LYS A 143 -3.39 2.17 16.05
N ASP A 144 -3.71 0.91 15.76
CA ASP A 144 -2.70 -0.14 15.61
C ASP A 144 -2.06 -0.09 14.23
N LEU A 145 -0.73 -0.25 14.19
CA LEU A 145 0.03 -0.29 12.95
C LEU A 145 -0.39 -1.51 12.10
N GLN A 146 -0.73 -1.25 10.84
CA GLN A 146 -0.97 -2.29 9.84
C GLN A 146 0.32 -2.62 9.11
N ARG A 147 0.50 -3.90 8.79
CA ARG A 147 1.66 -4.39 8.06
C ARG A 147 1.19 -5.28 6.92
N TYR A 148 1.73 -5.04 5.74
CA TYR A 148 1.52 -5.86 4.57
C TYR A 148 2.86 -6.14 3.91
N ALA A 149 3.15 -7.40 3.61
CA ALA A 149 4.29 -7.77 2.79
C ALA A 149 3.78 -8.29 1.44
N THR A 150 4.37 -7.83 0.34
CA THR A 150 4.10 -8.40 -0.98
C THR A 150 4.44 -9.89 -0.99
N PRO A 151 3.90 -10.68 -1.94
CA PRO A 151 4.44 -11.99 -2.25
C PRO A 151 5.95 -11.94 -2.47
N ALA A 152 6.61 -13.07 -2.20
CA ALA A 152 8.04 -13.20 -2.43
C ALA A 152 8.34 -13.16 -3.93
N GLU A 153 9.28 -12.30 -4.32
CA GLU A 153 9.76 -12.12 -5.69
C GLU A 153 11.24 -12.49 -5.77
N ASP A 154 11.66 -13.07 -6.90
CA ASP A 154 13.06 -13.41 -7.15
C ASP A 154 13.74 -12.30 -7.97
N ALA A 155 14.84 -11.75 -7.44
CA ALA A 155 15.63 -10.77 -8.16
C ALA A 155 16.22 -11.39 -9.45
N PRO A 156 16.01 -10.81 -10.64
CA PRO A 156 16.52 -11.38 -11.87
C PRO A 156 18.06 -11.41 -11.86
N SER A 157 18.62 -12.49 -12.40
CA SER A 157 20.07 -12.73 -12.43
C SER A 157 20.69 -12.49 -13.81
N GLY A 158 21.99 -12.26 -13.83
CA GLY A 158 22.80 -12.16 -15.04
C GLY A 158 23.18 -10.73 -15.40
N MET A 159 24.28 -10.60 -16.14
CA MET A 159 24.90 -9.31 -16.46
C MET A 159 23.93 -8.31 -17.11
N VAL A 160 22.99 -8.79 -17.93
CA VAL A 160 21.98 -7.97 -18.61
C VAL A 160 20.90 -7.44 -17.65
N ASN A 161 20.59 -8.17 -16.58
CA ASN A 161 19.56 -7.82 -15.61
C ASN A 161 20.11 -6.96 -14.46
N ARG A 162 21.42 -6.90 -14.27
CA ARG A 162 22.01 -5.97 -13.30
C ARG A 162 21.78 -4.51 -13.69
N GLY A 163 21.89 -3.63 -12.71
CA GLY A 163 21.78 -2.17 -12.85
C GLY A 163 20.58 -1.57 -12.13
N LYS A 164 20.35 -0.29 -12.39
CA LYS A 164 19.29 0.50 -11.76
C LYS A 164 17.99 0.44 -12.54
N TYR A 165 16.92 0.23 -11.79
CA TYR A 165 15.54 0.23 -12.23
C TYR A 165 14.83 1.38 -11.52
N LYS A 166 14.03 2.12 -12.27
CA LYS A 166 13.11 3.11 -11.69
C LYS A 166 11.80 2.41 -11.38
N VAL A 167 11.30 2.53 -10.16
CA VAL A 167 10.01 1.99 -9.76
C VAL A 167 9.07 3.15 -9.48
N LYS A 168 7.92 3.15 -10.13
CA LYS A 168 6.79 4.02 -9.77
C LYS A 168 5.82 3.21 -8.95
N SER A 169 5.45 3.73 -7.78
CA SER A 169 4.61 3.05 -6.81
C SER A 169 3.39 3.90 -6.48
N ARG A 170 2.25 3.24 -6.27
CA ARG A 170 0.99 3.90 -5.88
C ARG A 170 0.22 3.04 -4.89
N ILE A 171 -0.27 3.67 -3.82
CA ILE A 171 -1.29 3.11 -2.94
C ILE A 171 -2.64 3.73 -3.31
N THR A 172 -3.61 2.88 -3.62
CA THR A 172 -4.96 3.29 -4.02
C THR A 172 -5.98 2.30 -3.48
N ASP A 173 -7.25 2.46 -3.82
CA ASP A 173 -8.34 1.63 -3.32
C ASP A 173 -9.41 1.37 -4.40
N ASP A 174 -10.52 0.75 -4.02
CA ASP A 174 -11.62 0.44 -4.94
C ASP A 174 -12.32 1.68 -5.50
N TYR A 175 -12.17 2.83 -4.85
CA TYR A 175 -12.76 4.11 -5.27
C TYR A 175 -11.76 4.98 -6.05
N GLY A 176 -10.53 4.49 -6.28
CA GLY A 176 -9.51 5.16 -7.07
C GLY A 176 -8.82 6.32 -6.35
N HIS A 177 -8.95 6.45 -5.03
CA HIS A 177 -8.23 7.48 -4.28
C HIS A 177 -6.71 7.31 -4.47
N ASP A 178 -5.99 8.40 -4.67
CA ASP A 178 -4.52 8.38 -4.62
C ASP A 178 -4.06 8.69 -3.20
N TRP A 179 -3.78 7.64 -2.42
CA TRP A 179 -3.34 7.80 -1.03
C TRP A 179 -1.87 8.21 -0.95
N LEU A 180 -1.05 7.67 -1.87
CA LEU A 180 0.34 8.02 -2.02
C LEU A 180 0.85 7.50 -3.37
N THR A 181 1.43 8.38 -4.18
CA THR A 181 2.19 8.02 -5.38
C THR A 181 3.61 8.54 -5.25
N TRP A 182 4.60 7.67 -5.50
CA TRP A 182 6.02 8.02 -5.38
C TRP A 182 6.87 7.27 -6.41
N THR A 183 8.09 7.75 -6.61
CA THR A 183 9.13 7.04 -7.35
C THR A 183 10.25 6.65 -6.39
N TRP A 184 10.91 5.55 -6.68
CA TRP A 184 12.15 5.11 -6.02
C TRP A 184 12.97 4.27 -7.00
N HIS A 185 14.14 3.79 -6.57
CA HIS A 185 15.04 3.02 -7.40
C HIS A 185 15.36 1.66 -6.80
N LEU A 186 15.31 0.62 -7.62
CA LEU A 186 15.82 -0.71 -7.29
C LEU A 186 17.14 -0.92 -8.01
N GLU A 187 18.19 -1.33 -7.31
CA GLU A 187 19.49 -1.64 -7.90
C GLU A 187 19.80 -3.13 -7.76
N ILE A 188 19.87 -3.82 -8.89
CA ILE A 188 20.23 -5.24 -8.92
C ILE A 188 21.73 -5.36 -9.15
N ALA A 189 22.43 -5.96 -8.19
CA ALA A 189 23.88 -6.09 -8.20
C ALA A 189 24.32 -7.55 -8.00
N LYS A 190 25.56 -7.87 -8.39
CA LYS A 190 26.14 -9.20 -8.18
C LYS A 190 26.29 -9.54 -6.70
N ASP A 191 26.60 -8.52 -5.91
CA ASP A 191 26.84 -8.57 -4.47
C ASP A 191 26.03 -7.45 -3.79
N TRP A 192 25.80 -7.60 -2.49
CA TRP A 192 25.10 -6.60 -1.67
C TRP A 192 25.77 -5.23 -1.68
#